data_AF-X1AT71-F1
#
_entry.id   AF-X1AT71-F1
#
_cell.length_a   1.000
_cell.length_b   1.000
_cell.length_c   1.000
_cell.angle_alpha   90.00
_cell.angle_beta   90.00
_cell.angle_gamma   90.00
#
_symmetry.space_group_name_H-M   'P 1'
#
loop_
_entity.id
_entity.type
_entity.pdbx_description
1 polymer ?
#
loop_
_entity_poly.entity_id
_entity_poly.type
_entity_poly.pdbx_seq_one_letter_code
_entity_poly.pdbx_strand_id
1 'polypeptide(L)'
;CKMQDMSYTAPLKVLTRFINKETGEIKEQEVFMGDFPMMAERGTFIINGTERVVVSQLVRSPGVYFDTDIDKKTEIDIYMCKVIPTRGSWIEIETDKRNIAKVVNIIYFTYSTHKLNQIFNY
;
A
#
# COMPACT_ATOMS: atom_id res chain seq x y z
N CYS A 1 -5.54 -16.35 -23.90
CA CYS A 1 -4.95 -16.33 -22.54
C CYS A 1 -4.95 -17.71 -21.89
N LYS A 2 -6.10 -18.30 -21.50
CA LYS A 2 -6.16 -19.57 -20.74
C LYS A 2 -5.49 -20.77 -21.42
N MET A 3 -5.72 -21.00 -22.71
CA MET A 3 -5.15 -22.15 -23.45
C MET A 3 -3.66 -21.98 -23.82
N GLN A 4 -3.08 -20.82 -23.54
CA GLN A 4 -1.72 -20.45 -23.95
C GLN A 4 -0.86 -20.03 -22.75
N ASP A 5 -1.32 -20.28 -21.52
CA ASP A 5 -0.65 -19.88 -20.27
C ASP A 5 -0.27 -18.39 -20.18
N MET A 6 -1.01 -17.53 -20.89
CA MET A 6 -0.76 -16.08 -20.90
C MET A 6 -1.67 -15.35 -19.92
N SER A 7 -1.17 -14.23 -19.39
CA SER A 7 -1.96 -13.27 -18.64
C SER A 7 -2.89 -12.48 -19.56
N TYR A 8 -4.04 -12.02 -19.04
CA TYR A 8 -4.94 -11.11 -19.73
C TYR A 8 -4.59 -9.67 -19.31
N THR A 9 -3.87 -8.97 -20.17
CA THR A 9 -3.28 -7.66 -19.89
C THR A 9 -3.50 -6.68 -21.03
N ALA A 10 -3.34 -5.39 -20.74
CA ALA A 10 -3.25 -4.32 -21.73
C ALA A 10 -2.06 -3.40 -21.42
N PRO A 11 -1.38 -2.82 -22.42
CA PRO A 11 -0.22 -1.97 -22.19
C PRO A 11 -0.61 -0.66 -21.50
N LEU A 12 -0.03 -0.39 -20.33
CA LEU A 12 -0.18 0.90 -19.65
C LEU A 12 0.89 1.86 -20.15
N LYS A 13 0.43 2.99 -20.68
CA LYS A 13 1.30 4.08 -21.12
C LYS A 13 0.91 5.38 -20.43
N VAL A 14 1.91 6.19 -20.10
CA VAL A 14 1.72 7.48 -19.42
C VAL A 14 2.51 8.55 -20.15
N LEU A 15 1.87 9.68 -20.40
CA LEU A 15 2.55 10.87 -20.91
C LEU A 15 3.36 11.49 -19.78
N THR A 16 4.68 11.52 -19.95
CA THR A 16 5.62 12.11 -18.99
C THR A 16 6.18 13.41 -19.53
N ARG A 17 6.45 14.35 -18.63
CA ARG A 17 7.06 15.64 -18.96
C ARG A 17 8.29 15.84 -18.08
N PHE A 18 9.44 16.00 -18.72
CA PHE A 18 10.68 16.44 -18.09
C PHE A 18 10.84 17.95 -18.30
N ILE A 19 11.11 18.68 -17.22
CA ILE A 19 11.30 20.14 -17.26
C ILE A 19 12.68 20.43 -16.69
N ASN A 20 13.58 20.96 -17.51
CA ASN A 20 14.83 21.52 -17.04
C ASN A 20 14.58 22.92 -16.49
N LYS A 21 14.76 23.12 -15.19
CA LYS A 21 14.49 24.39 -14.52
C LYS A 21 15.52 25.49 -14.82
N GLU A 22 16.72 25.12 -15.27
CA GLU A 22 17.79 26.06 -15.58
C GLU A 22 17.68 26.59 -17.01
N THR A 23 17.35 25.72 -17.97
CA THR A 23 17.22 26.10 -19.39
C THR A 23 15.78 26.42 -19.82
N GLY A 24 14.79 26.02 -19.02
CA GLY A 24 13.37 26.10 -19.39
C GLY A 24 12.93 25.06 -20.43
N GLU A 25 13.81 24.14 -20.83
CA GLU A 25 13.50 23.10 -21.82
C GLU A 25 12.46 22.11 -21.28
N ILE A 26 11.44 21.82 -22.10
CA ILE A 26 10.39 20.85 -21.80
C ILE A 26 10.48 19.71 -22.81
N LYS A 27 10.59 18.47 -22.31
CA LYS A 27 10.54 17.25 -23.12
C LYS A 27 9.32 16.44 -22.70
N GLU A 28 8.44 16.17 -23.64
CA GLU A 28 7.29 15.28 -23.45
C GLU A 28 7.51 13.96 -24.17
N GLN A 29 7.19 12.86 -23.50
CA GLN A 29 7.27 11.54 -24.11
C GLN A 29 6.24 10.60 -23.50
N GLU A 30 5.67 9.74 -24.34
CA GLU A 30 4.85 8.62 -23.90
C GLU A 30 5.78 7.50 -23.39
N VAL A 31 5.65 7.13 -22.12
CA VAL A 31 6.44 6.08 -21.48
C VAL A 31 5.57 4.86 -21.27
N PHE A 32 6.07 3.70 -21.68
CA PHE A 32 5.47 2.41 -21.35
C PHE A 32 5.78 2.05 -19.90
N MET A 33 4.73 1.87 -19.10
CA MET A 33 4.83 1.56 -17.66
C MET A 33 4.75 0.05 -17.38
N GLY A 34 4.44 -0.76 -18.40
CA GLY A 34 4.27 -2.21 -18.28
C GLY A 34 2.88 -2.68 -18.72
N ASP A 35 2.71 -4.00 -18.73
CA ASP A 35 1.43 -4.65 -19.02
C ASP A 35 0.56 -4.69 -17.75
N PHE A 36 -0.62 -4.09 -17.82
CA PHE A 36 -1.55 -4.01 -16.69
C PHE A 36 -2.61 -5.12 -16.78
N PRO A 37 -2.79 -5.94 -15.72
CA PRO A 37 -3.83 -6.96 -15.69
C PRO A 37 -5.23 -6.37 -15.82
N MET A 38 -6.01 -6.90 -16.75
CA MET A 38 -7.37 -6.45 -17.03
C MET A 38 -8.39 -7.37 -16.36
N MET A 39 -9.48 -6.77 -15.88
CA MET A 39 -10.61 -7.52 -15.33
C MET A 39 -11.44 -8.09 -16.47
N ALA A 40 -11.73 -9.39 -16.43
CA ALA A 40 -12.67 -10.04 -17.34
C ALA A 40 -14.13 -9.74 -16.95
N GLU A 41 -15.08 -10.02 -17.84
CA GLU A 41 -16.51 -9.75 -17.64
C GLU A 41 -17.10 -10.36 -16.36
N ARG A 42 -16.52 -11.44 -15.85
CA ARG A 42 -16.96 -12.14 -14.63
C ARG A 42 -16.39 -11.55 -13.34
N GLY A 43 -15.62 -10.45 -13.40
CA GLY A 43 -14.96 -9.86 -12.23
C GLY A 43 -13.68 -10.60 -11.81
N THR A 44 -13.12 -11.43 -12.68
CA THR A 44 -11.91 -12.23 -12.47
C THR A 44 -10.71 -11.64 -13.23
N PHE A 45 -9.50 -12.08 -12.88
CA PHE A 45 -8.26 -11.76 -13.58
C PHE A 45 -7.60 -13.05 -14.07
N ILE A 46 -6.99 -13.04 -15.26
CA ILE A 46 -6.24 -14.19 -15.77
C ILE A 46 -4.76 -13.87 -15.67
N ILE A 47 -4.03 -14.63 -14.86
CA ILE A 47 -2.59 -14.47 -14.60
C ILE A 47 -1.90 -15.79 -14.89
N ASN A 48 -0.98 -15.79 -15.85
CA ASN A 48 -0.26 -16.97 -16.32
C ASN A 48 -1.22 -18.14 -16.61
N GLY A 49 -2.26 -17.89 -17.42
CA GLY A 49 -3.29 -18.89 -17.76
C GLY A 49 -4.34 -19.17 -16.68
N THR A 50 -4.06 -18.86 -15.41
CA THR A 50 -4.93 -19.18 -14.27
C THR A 50 -5.89 -18.04 -13.96
N GLU A 51 -7.16 -18.37 -13.76
CA GLU A 51 -8.18 -17.41 -13.36
C GLU A 51 -8.18 -17.19 -11.84
N ARG A 52 -8.13 -15.93 -11.42
CA ARG A 52 -8.03 -15.49 -10.01
C ARG A 52 -9.10 -14.46 -9.70
N VAL A 53 -9.47 -14.38 -8.43
CA VAL A 53 -10.40 -13.37 -7.91
C VAL A 53 -9.68 -12.53 -6.87
N VAL A 54 -9.84 -11.22 -6.95
CA VAL A 54 -9.37 -10.29 -5.92
C VAL A 54 -10.40 -10.23 -4.80
N VAL A 55 -9.98 -10.52 -3.57
CA VAL A 55 -10.84 -10.46 -2.39
C VAL A 55 -10.65 -9.13 -1.67
N SER A 56 -11.76 -8.44 -1.40
CA SER A 56 -11.76 -7.23 -0.59
C SER A 56 -11.33 -7.57 0.84
N GLN A 57 -10.39 -6.80 1.36
CA GLN A 57 -9.92 -6.95 2.73
C GLN A 57 -10.51 -5.88 3.64
N LEU A 58 -10.98 -6.27 4.83
CA LEU A 58 -11.36 -5.32 5.87
C LEU A 58 -10.09 -4.70 6.46
N VAL A 59 -10.06 -3.38 6.53
CA VAL A 59 -8.95 -2.60 7.10
C VAL A 59 -9.51 -1.60 8.09
N ARG A 60 -8.69 -1.21 9.09
CA ARG A 60 -9.06 -0.15 10.02
C ARG A 60 -9.31 1.15 9.25
N SER A 61 -10.33 1.89 9.66
CA SER A 61 -10.60 3.22 9.11
C SER A 61 -9.47 4.19 9.47
N PRO A 62 -9.28 5.25 8.69
CA PRO A 62 -8.44 6.37 9.11
C PRO A 62 -8.95 6.94 10.44
N GLY A 63 -8.04 7.30 11.34
CA GLY A 63 -8.39 7.82 12.65
C GLY A 63 -7.27 7.74 13.66
N VAL A 64 -7.57 8.17 14.87
CA VAL A 64 -6.69 8.06 16.03
C VAL A 64 -7.24 6.98 16.94
N TYR A 65 -6.43 5.96 17.22
CA TYR A 65 -6.78 4.83 18.07
C TYR A 65 -5.95 4.86 19.33
N PHE A 66 -6.60 4.71 20.48
CA PHE A 66 -5.94 4.59 21.77
C PHE A 66 -6.03 3.15 22.26
N ASP A 67 -4.97 2.69 22.91
CA ASP A 67 -4.90 1.37 23.53
C ASP A 67 -4.15 1.46 24.86
N THR A 68 -4.33 0.47 25.73
CA THR A 68 -3.63 0.39 27.01
C THR A 68 -3.25 -1.06 27.28
N ASP A 69 -1.97 -1.27 27.58
CA ASP A 69 -1.42 -2.57 27.95
C ASP A 69 -0.72 -2.47 29.31
N ILE A 70 -0.58 -3.58 30.03
CA ILE A 70 0.11 -3.61 31.32
C ILE A 70 1.47 -4.25 31.12
N ASP A 71 2.54 -3.51 31.45
CA ASP A 71 3.88 -4.08 31.42
C ASP A 71 4.01 -5.17 32.50
N LYS A 72 4.10 -6.44 32.07
CA LYS A 72 4.15 -7.60 32.97
C LYS A 72 5.31 -7.62 33.96
N LYS A 73 6.38 -6.83 33.73
CA LYS A 73 7.54 -6.77 34.63
C LYS A 73 7.44 -5.65 35.65
N THR A 74 6.79 -4.56 35.32
CA THR A 74 6.71 -3.38 36.18
C THR A 74 5.30 -3.07 36.69
N GLU A 75 4.28 -3.76 36.19
CA GLU A 75 2.86 -3.57 36.55
C GLU A 75 2.40 -2.10 36.35
N ILE A 76 3.02 -1.41 35.38
CA ILE A 76 2.70 -0.04 34.98
C ILE A 76 1.93 -0.07 33.67
N ASP A 77 0.89 0.76 33.58
CA ASP A 77 0.12 0.96 32.35
C ASP A 77 0.96 1.62 31.25
N ILE A 78 1.02 0.99 30.09
CA ILE A 78 1.57 1.51 28.85
C ILE A 78 0.41 2.01 28.00
N TYR A 79 0.40 3.32 27.75
CA TYR A 79 -0.58 3.94 26.87
C TYR A 79 -0.04 4.00 25.45
N MET A 80 -0.87 3.62 24.48
CA MET A 80 -0.52 3.64 23.07
C MET A 80 -1.49 4.51 22.28
N CYS A 81 -0.96 5.23 21.30
CA CYS A 81 -1.74 6.03 20.36
C CYS A 81 -1.27 5.73 18.94
N LYS A 82 -2.19 5.37 18.06
CA LYS A 82 -1.93 5.13 16.63
C LYS A 82 -2.69 6.14 15.79
N VAL A 83 -1.95 6.94 15.03
CA VAL A 83 -2.51 7.87 14.04
C VAL A 83 -2.44 7.19 12.67
N ILE A 84 -3.60 6.82 12.15
CA ILE A 84 -3.76 6.12 10.86
C ILE A 84 -4.35 7.10 9.85
N PRO A 85 -3.55 7.64 8.90
CA PRO A 85 -4.07 8.50 7.85
C PRO A 85 -4.71 7.69 6.71
N THR A 86 -5.57 8.34 5.92
CA THR A 86 -6.12 7.77 4.68
C THR A 86 -5.03 7.51 3.63
N ARG A 87 -3.95 8.29 3.63
CA ARG A 87 -2.76 8.09 2.78
C ARG A 87 -1.53 8.60 3.52
N GLY A 88 -0.43 7.86 3.46
CA GLY A 88 0.85 8.28 4.03
C GLY A 88 1.24 7.50 5.26
N SER A 89 2.07 8.11 6.11
CA SER A 89 2.71 7.41 7.22
C SER A 89 1.80 7.26 8.42
N TRP A 90 1.72 6.04 8.92
CA TRP A 90 1.18 5.73 10.23
C TRP A 90 2.20 6.18 11.27
N ILE A 91 1.72 6.78 12.34
CA ILE A 91 2.55 7.18 13.47
C ILE A 91 2.06 6.40 14.69
N GLU A 92 2.98 5.72 15.36
CA GLU A 92 2.71 5.02 16.61
C GLU A 92 3.47 5.72 17.74
N ILE A 93 2.75 6.06 18.79
CA ILE A 93 3.27 6.71 19.99
C ILE A 93 2.98 5.78 21.18
N GLU A 94 3.97 5.60 22.04
CA GLU A 94 3.86 4.76 23.23
C GLU A 94 4.48 5.49 24.43
N THR A 95 3.86 5.32 25.59
CA THR A 95 4.41 5.77 26.87
C THR A 95 5.32 4.71 27.46
N ASP A 96 6.52 5.09 27.88
CA ASP A 96 7.44 4.18 28.57
C ASP A 96 7.16 4.05 30.08
N LYS A 97 7.89 3.17 30.76
CA LYS A 97 7.78 2.93 32.21
C LYS A 97 8.09 4.15 33.08
N ARG A 98 8.67 5.21 32.51
CA ARG A 98 8.99 6.47 33.20
C ARG A 98 7.93 7.54 32.92
N ASN A 99 6.80 7.17 32.33
CA ASN A 99 5.72 8.05 31.91
C ASN A 99 6.14 9.06 30.83
N ILE A 100 7.09 8.68 29.96
CA ILE A 100 7.54 9.51 28.84
C ILE A 100 6.95 8.95 27.54
N ALA A 101 6.24 9.80 26.79
CA ALA A 101 5.73 9.46 25.47
C ALA A 101 6.84 9.57 24.41
N LYS A 102 6.94 8.57 23.53
CA LYS A 102 7.88 8.53 22.41
C LYS A 102 7.20 8.04 21.14
N VAL A 103 7.67 8.54 19.99
CA VAL A 103 7.33 7.94 18.70
C VAL A 103 8.12 6.64 18.57
N VAL A 104 7.40 5.52 18.48
CA VAL A 104 8.02 4.19 18.38
C VAL A 104 8.09 3.69 16.95
N ASN A 105 7.21 4.18 16.06
CA ASN A 105 7.18 3.71 14.69
C ASN A 105 6.64 4.76 13.72
N ILE A 106 7.17 4.74 12.50
CA ILE A 106 6.67 5.49 11.35
C ILE A 106 6.61 4.53 10.16
N ILE A 107 5.40 4.10 9.78
CA ILE A 107 5.21 3.15 8.68
C ILE A 107 4.53 3.84 7.51
N TYR A 108 5.22 3.95 6.38
CA TYR A 108 4.65 4.52 5.16
C TYR A 108 3.71 3.51 4.48
N PHE A 109 2.40 3.73 4.58
CA PHE A 109 1.41 2.99 3.82
C PHE A 109 0.86 3.83 2.67
N THR A 110 1.09 3.37 1.45
CA THR A 110 0.20 3.68 0.34
C THR A 110 -0.79 2.52 0.25
N TYR A 111 -2.09 2.81 0.27
CA TYR A 111 -3.13 1.80 0.04
C TYR A 111 -3.06 1.35 -1.43
N SER A 112 -2.07 0.54 -1.79
CA SER A 112 -2.06 -0.20 -3.06
C SER A 112 -0.96 -1.27 -3.15
N THR A 113 0.25 -1.03 -2.63
CA THR A 113 1.40 -1.83 -3.10
C THR A 113 1.72 -3.10 -2.31
N HIS A 114 1.35 -3.20 -1.02
CA HIS A 114 1.71 -4.38 -0.23
C HIS A 114 0.79 -5.60 -0.41
N LYS A 115 -0.47 -5.40 -0.87
CA LYS A 115 -1.47 -6.49 -1.02
C LYS A 115 -1.59 -7.05 -2.43
N LEU A 116 -1.19 -6.32 -3.48
CA LEU A 116 -1.08 -6.89 -4.82
C LEU A 116 -0.07 -8.05 -4.84
N ASN A 117 1.01 -7.96 -4.06
CA ASN A 117 1.98 -9.06 -3.94
C ASN A 117 1.41 -10.34 -3.28
N GLN A 118 0.35 -10.26 -2.46
CA GLN A 118 -0.34 -11.46 -1.94
C GLN A 118 -1.41 -12.00 -2.91
N ILE A 119 -1.91 -11.17 -3.83
CA ILE A 119 -2.89 -11.56 -4.84
C ILE A 119 -2.19 -12.28 -6.02
N PHE A 120 -0.95 -11.91 -6.33
CA PHE A 120 -0.19 -12.46 -7.46
C PHE A 120 0.90 -13.48 -7.11
N ASN A 121 1.29 -13.63 -5.83
CA ASN A 121 2.17 -14.72 -5.41
C ASN A 121 1.39 -15.79 -4.64
N TYR A 122 0.85 -16.74 -5.39
CA TYR A 122 0.61 -18.16 -5.04
C TYR A 122 0.28 -18.89 -6.32
#